data_AF-A0A2W6X5C2-F1
#
_entry.id   AF-A0A2W6X5C2-F1
#
_cell.length_a   1.000
_cell.length_b   1.000
_cell.length_c   1.000
_cell.angle_alpha   90.00
_cell.angle_beta   90.00
_cell.angle_gamma   90.00
#
_symmetry.space_group_name_H-M   'P 1'
#
loop_
_entity.id
_entity.type
_entity.pdbx_description
1 polymer ?
#
loop_
_entity_poly.entity_id
_entity_poly.type
_entity_poly.pdbx_seq_one_letter_code
_entity_poly.pdbx_strand_id
1 'polypeptide(L)' 'MARIALVTGGVSGIGAATARLLKEKGYLVAVNYYGNDEEAEQFVKDTSIPAYSW' A
#
# COMPACT_ATOMS: atom_id res chain seq x y z
N MET A 1 20.17 -3.98 2.36
CA MET A 1 19.15 -2.91 2.19
C MET A 1 17.90 -3.56 1.61
N ALA A 2 16.73 -3.31 2.20
CA ALA A 2 15.47 -3.76 1.63
C ALA A 2 15.18 -2.99 0.33
N ARG A 3 14.69 -3.68 -0.69
CA ARG A 3 14.29 -3.04 -1.95
C ARG A 3 13.02 -2.22 -1.71
N ILE A 4 12.91 -1.08 -2.38
CA ILE A 4 11.76 -0.18 -2.26
C ILE A 4 10.77 -0.49 -3.40
N ALA A 5 9.48 -0.52 -3.08
CA ALA A 5 8.40 -0.68 -4.04
C ALA A 5 7.31 0.38 -3.84
N LEU A 6 6.90 1.02 -4.94
CA LEU A 6 5.75 1.92 -5.00
C LEU A 6 4.62 1.21 -5.74
N VAL A 7 3.42 1.16 -5.14
CA VAL A 7 2.23 0.56 -5.76
C VAL A 7 1.14 1.63 -5.93
N THR A 8 0.78 1.93 -7.18
CA THR A 8 -0.32 2.84 -7.51
C THR A 8 -1.67 2.13 -7.42
N GLY A 9 -2.71 2.83 -6.95
CA GLY A 9 -4.01 2.21 -6.65
C GLY A 9 -3.90 1.15 -5.56
N GLY A 10 -2.95 1.31 -4.63
CA GLY A 10 -2.52 0.24 -3.74
C GLY A 10 -3.37 0.04 -2.48
N VAL A 11 -4.45 0.80 -2.31
CA VAL A 11 -5.33 0.70 -1.13
C VAL A 11 -6.46 -0.31 -1.30
N SER A 12 -6.76 -0.73 -2.54
CA SER A 12 -7.89 -1.60 -2.86
C SER A 12 -7.54 -2.74 -3.82
N GLY A 13 -8.40 -3.75 -3.88
CA GLY A 13 -8.34 -4.85 -4.84
C GLY A 13 -6.95 -5.50 -5.01
N ILE A 14 -6.50 -5.60 -6.27
CA ILE A 14 -5.21 -6.22 -6.63
C ILE A 14 -4.03 -5.39 -6.14
N GLY A 15 -4.16 -4.05 -6.10
CA GLY A 15 -3.12 -3.16 -5.60
C GLY A 15 -2.81 -3.43 -4.13
N ALA A 16 -3.84 -3.54 -3.29
CA ALA A 16 -3.70 -3.89 -1.88
C ALA A 16 -3.09 -5.28 -1.68
N ALA A 17 -3.54 -6.29 -2.45
CA ALA A 17 -2.98 -7.63 -2.39
C ALA A 17 -1.49 -7.65 -2.75
N THR A 18 -1.10 -6.88 -3.78
CA THR A 18 0.29 -6.74 -4.22
C THR A 18 1.16 -6.06 -3.15
N ALA A 19 0.66 -4.97 -2.55
CA ALA A 19 1.37 -4.24 -1.50
C ALA A 19 1.62 -5.14 -0.27
N ARG A 20 0.63 -5.93 0.15
CA ARG A 20 0.75 -6.92 1.23
C ARG A 20 1.81 -7.97 0.92
N LEU A 21 1.75 -8.58 -0.26
CA LEU A 21 2.73 -9.60 -0.69
C LEU A 21 4.16 -9.04 -0.74
N LEU A 22 4.34 -7.82 -1.22
CA LEU A 22 5.66 -7.18 -1.27
C LEU A 22 6.20 -6.91 0.14
N LYS A 23 5.35 -6.46 1.07
CA LYS A 23 5.73 -6.30 2.47
C LYS A 23 6.13 -7.63 3.11
N GLU A 24 5.35 -8.69 2.90
CA GLU A 24 5.66 -10.06 3.36
C GLU A 24 7.00 -10.57 2.81
N LYS A 25 7.34 -10.20 1.57
CA LYS A 25 8.63 -10.51 0.93
C LYS A 25 9.80 -9.64 1.42
N GLY A 26 9.59 -8.75 2.39
CA GLY A 26 10.63 -7.92 3.00
C GLY A 26 10.97 -6.65 2.23
N TYR A 27 10.09 -6.18 1.33
CA TYR A 27 10.25 -4.89 0.68
C TYR A 27 9.82 -3.74 1.60
N LEU A 28 10.41 -2.57 1.40
CA LEU A 28 9.85 -1.31 1.90
C LEU A 28 8.80 -0.83 0.91
N VAL A 29 7.55 -0.81 1.32
CA VAL A 29 6.41 -0.53 0.43
C VAL A 29 5.79 0.82 0.78
N ALA A 30 5.42 1.57 -0.25
CA ALA A 30 4.51 2.72 -0.17
C ALA A 30 3.41 2.55 -1.22
N VAL A 31 2.20 3.00 -0.91
CA VAL A 31 1.08 2.98 -1.86
C VAL A 31 0.58 4.36 -2.20
N ASN A 32 0.08 4.53 -3.42
CA ASN A 32 -0.67 5.70 -3.84
C ASN A 32 -2.13 5.34 -4.11
N TYR A 33 -3.04 6.29 -3.89
CA TYR A 33 -4.48 6.15 -4.15
C TYR A 33 -5.11 7.49 -4.56
N TYR A 34 -6.36 7.44 -5.03
CA TYR A 34 -7.16 8.61 -5.40
C TYR A 34 -8.61 8.42 -4.92
N GLY A 35 -9.14 9.40 -4.18
CA GLY A 35 -10.56 9.56 -3.87
C GLY A 35 -11.18 8.62 -2.82
N ASN A 36 -10.49 7.57 -2.36
CA ASN A 36 -11.04 6.62 -1.38
C ASN A 36 -10.28 6.66 -0.04
N ASP A 37 -10.44 7.76 0.69
CA ASP A 37 -9.72 8.03 1.95
C ASP A 37 -10.06 7.01 3.05
N GLU A 38 -11.31 6.57 3.14
CA GLU A 38 -11.75 5.58 4.13
C GLU A 38 -11.04 4.23 3.94
N GLU A 39 -10.97 3.76 2.68
CA GLU A 39 -10.26 2.52 2.35
C GLU A 39 -8.75 2.67 2.55
N ALA A 40 -8.18 3.84 2.27
CA ALA A 40 -6.78 4.13 2.53
C ALA A 40 -6.44 4.12 4.03
N GLU A 41 -7.27 4.73 4.87
CA GLU A 41 -7.10 4.68 6.32
C GLU A 41 -7.17 3.26 6.86
N GLN A 42 -8.15 2.48 6.42
CA GLN A 42 -8.29 1.08 6.82
C GLN A 42 -7.08 0.27 6.36
N PHE A 43 -6.63 0.47 5.12
CA PHE A 43 -5.44 -0.17 4.57
C PHE A 43 -4.18 0.12 5.41
N VAL A 44 -3.96 1.37 5.80
CA VAL A 44 -2.82 1.76 6.64
C VAL A 44 -2.93 1.14 8.03
N LYS A 45 -4.11 1.11 8.65
CA LYS A 45 -4.33 0.46 9.96
C LYS A 45 -4.03 -1.03 9.90
N ASP A 46 -4.51 -1.72 8.87
CA ASP A 46 -4.38 -3.18 8.74
C ASP A 46 -2.96 -3.61 8.37
N THR A 47 -2.30 -2.84 7.51
CA THR A 47 -1.04 -3.27 6.89
C THR A 47 0.17 -2.51 7.41
N SER A 48 -0.01 -1.37 8.08
CA SER A 48 1.06 -0.41 8.42
C SER A 48 1.93 0.00 7.21
N ILE A 49 1.39 -0.09 6.00
CA ILE A 49 2.03 0.41 4.78
C ILE A 49 1.56 1.86 4.59
N PRO A 50 2.46 2.84 4.43
CA PRO A 50 2.08 4.22 4.23
C PRO A 50 1.35 4.40 2.89
N ALA A 51 0.22 5.12 2.94
CA ALA A 51 -0.60 5.46 1.78
C ALA A 51 -0.57 6.98 1.54
N TYR A 52 -0.39 7.39 0.29
CA TYR A 52 -0.31 8.79 -0.13
C TYR A 52 -1.37 9.10 -1.18
N SER A 53 -2.17 10.14 -0.97
CA SER A 53 -3.09 10.64 -1.99
C SER A 53 -2.36 11.57 -2.97
N TRP A 54 -2.83 11.56 -4.22
CA TRP A 54 -2.54 12.58 -5.22
C TRP A 54 -3.86 13.29 -5.56
#